data_AF-A0A3R6NT95-F1
#
_entry.id   AF-A0A3R6NT95-F1
#
_cell.length_a   1.000
_cell.length_b   1.000
_cell.length_c   1.000
_cell.angle_alpha   90.00
_cell.angle_beta   90.00
_cell.angle_gamma   90.00
#
_symmetry.space_group_name_H-M   'P 1'
#
loop_
_entity.id
_entity.type
_entity.pdbx_description
1 polymer ?
#
loop_
_entity_poly.entity_id
_entity_poly.type
_entity_poly.pdbx_seq_one_letter_code
_entity_poly.pdbx_strand_id
1 'polypeptide(L)'
;MKSLKSVFKFWQEIIFIVSTGSLLIGSTRGVINSQSMDIWDILLVCWVLPLFICLIGQFFWKKKSLATILSIPLGLSSVITIFMALYGIFNSPSYRTESIAMLIIGTVLVLAALKMPFKYDVNKVHVES
;
A
#
# COMPACT_ATOMS: atom_id res chain seq x y z
N MET A 1 6.60 24.03 12.81
CA MET A 1 6.42 23.25 11.54
C MET A 1 6.96 21.80 11.54
N LYS A 2 7.68 21.32 12.57
CA LYS A 2 8.15 19.90 12.64
C LYS A 2 7.05 18.88 12.99
N SER A 3 5.99 19.29 13.70
CA SER A 3 4.88 18.41 14.12
C SER A 3 4.04 17.87 12.95
N LEU A 4 3.64 18.73 12.00
CA LEU A 4 2.73 18.35 10.92
C LEU A 4 3.28 17.25 9.99
N LYS A 5 4.58 17.31 9.65
CA LYS A 5 5.24 16.28 8.82
C LYS A 5 5.33 14.93 9.52
N SER A 6 5.50 14.91 10.85
CA SER A 6 5.54 13.68 11.65
C SER A 6 4.17 13.04 11.70
N VAL A 7 3.13 13.85 11.92
CA VAL A 7 1.73 13.42 11.93
C VAL A 7 1.36 12.82 10.56
N PHE A 8 1.62 13.53 9.46
CA PHE A 8 1.36 12.99 8.11
C PHE A 8 2.07 11.67 7.82
N LYS A 9 3.34 11.55 8.23
CA LYS A 9 4.12 10.32 8.07
C LYS A 9 3.54 9.14 8.85
N PHE A 10 2.95 9.39 10.02
CA PHE A 10 2.30 8.36 10.84
C PHE A 10 0.97 7.91 10.22
N TRP A 11 0.14 8.87 9.79
CA TRP A 11 -1.13 8.59 9.11
C TRP A 11 -0.95 7.82 7.81
N GLN A 12 0.11 8.09 7.04
CA GLN A 12 0.42 7.35 5.82
C GLN A 12 0.60 5.84 6.08
N GLU A 13 1.29 5.45 7.15
CA GLU A 13 1.50 4.04 7.49
C GLU A 13 0.22 3.35 7.94
N ILE A 14 -0.59 4.05 8.73
CA ILE A 14 -1.90 3.54 9.15
C ILE A 14 -2.79 3.33 7.92
N ILE A 15 -2.80 4.26 6.96
CA ILE A 15 -3.58 4.13 5.72
C ILE A 15 -3.14 2.88 4.93
N PHE A 16 -1.83 2.62 4.81
CA PHE A 16 -1.34 1.42 4.13
C PHE A 16 -1.73 0.13 4.87
N ILE A 17 -1.60 0.10 6.20
CA ILE A 17 -1.98 -1.06 7.01
C ILE A 17 -3.48 -1.32 6.87
N VAL A 18 -4.31 -0.29 7.06
CA VAL A 18 -5.77 -0.41 6.95
C VAL A 18 -6.17 -0.84 5.54
N SER A 19 -5.60 -0.24 4.49
CA SER A 19 -5.94 -0.58 3.10
C SER A 19 -5.56 -2.03 2.75
N THR A 20 -4.36 -2.46 3.14
CA THR A 20 -3.88 -3.83 2.92
C THR A 20 -4.71 -4.84 3.73
N GLY A 21 -5.07 -4.48 4.97
CA GLY A 21 -5.94 -5.29 5.82
C GLY A 21 -7.37 -5.41 5.28
N SER A 22 -7.95 -4.32 4.79
CA SER A 22 -9.27 -4.34 4.13
C SER A 22 -9.27 -5.20 2.87
N LEU A 23 -8.17 -5.21 2.10
CA LEU A 23 -7.99 -6.11 0.95
C LEU A 23 -7.99 -7.59 1.38
N LEU A 24 -7.29 -7.94 2.46
CA LEU A 24 -7.31 -9.30 3.02
C LEU A 24 -8.69 -9.71 3.53
N ILE A 25 -9.40 -8.80 4.21
CA ILE A 25 -10.77 -9.08 4.68
C ILE A 25 -11.73 -9.23 3.50
N GLY A 26 -11.56 -8.40 2.46
CA GLY A 26 -12.34 -8.46 1.23
C GLY A 26 -12.16 -9.79 0.48
N SER A 27 -10.91 -10.23 0.30
CA SER A 27 -10.62 -11.53 -0.31
C SER A 27 -11.15 -12.68 0.55
N THR A 28 -10.97 -12.63 1.88
CA THR A 28 -11.49 -13.66 2.79
C THR A 28 -13.03 -13.73 2.78
N ARG A 29 -13.72 -12.58 2.70
CA ARG A 29 -15.18 -12.53 2.54
C ARG A 29 -15.64 -13.08 1.18
N GLY A 30 -14.91 -12.79 0.12
CA GLY A 30 -15.13 -13.39 -1.20
C GLY A 30 -15.06 -14.91 -1.14
N VAL A 31 -14.06 -15.45 -0.44
CA VAL A 31 -13.89 -16.90 -0.24
C VAL A 31 -15.00 -17.53 0.60
N ILE A 32 -15.41 -16.88 1.70
CA ILE A 32 -16.49 -17.38 2.57
C ILE A 32 -17.83 -17.40 1.82
N ASN A 33 -18.09 -16.41 0.98
CA ASN A 33 -19.35 -16.30 0.25
C ASN A 33 -19.41 -17.14 -1.03
N SER A 34 -18.26 -17.47 -1.64
CA SER A 34 -18.21 -18.13 -2.95
C SER A 34 -17.91 -19.63 -2.91
N GLN A 35 -17.58 -20.19 -1.73
CA GLN A 35 -17.19 -21.61 -1.50
C GLN A 35 -16.02 -22.17 -2.36
N SER A 36 -15.52 -21.46 -3.35
CA SER A 36 -14.32 -21.81 -4.11
C SER A 36 -13.31 -20.66 -4.07
N MET A 37 -12.13 -20.93 -3.51
CA MET A 37 -10.96 -20.08 -3.77
C MET A 37 -10.46 -20.38 -5.17
N ASP A 38 -10.50 -19.39 -6.06
CA ASP A 38 -9.77 -19.50 -7.31
C ASP A 38 -8.26 -19.36 -7.04
N ILE A 39 -7.43 -19.86 -7.93
CA ILE A 39 -5.97 -19.82 -7.82
C ILE A 39 -5.46 -18.37 -7.73
N TRP A 40 -6.20 -17.44 -8.32
CA TRP A 40 -5.98 -15.99 -8.23
C TRP A 40 -6.19 -15.44 -6.82
N ASP A 41 -7.17 -15.95 -6.07
CA ASP A 41 -7.42 -15.55 -4.69
C ASP A 41 -6.30 -16.03 -3.77
N ILE A 42 -5.81 -17.27 -3.99
CA ILE A 42 -4.69 -17.84 -3.24
C ILE A 42 -3.41 -17.05 -3.52
N LEU A 43 -3.11 -16.75 -4.78
CA LEU A 43 -1.96 -15.93 -5.17
C LEU A 43 -2.04 -14.53 -4.54
N LEU A 44 -3.23 -13.92 -4.52
CA LEU A 44 -3.45 -12.62 -3.91
C LEU A 44 -3.20 -12.67 -2.39
N VAL A 45 -3.74 -13.67 -1.69
CA VAL A 45 -3.49 -13.82 -0.24
C VAL A 45 -2.00 -14.07 0.03
N CYS A 46 -1.36 -14.96 -0.72
CA CYS A 46 0.08 -15.24 -0.60
C CYS A 46 0.95 -14.01 -0.87
N TRP A 47 0.49 -13.07 -1.70
CA TRP A 47 1.20 -11.81 -1.97
C TRP A 47 0.91 -10.72 -0.93
N VAL A 48 -0.35 -10.56 -0.53
CA VAL A 48 -0.81 -9.48 0.34
C VAL A 48 -0.52 -9.76 1.81
N LEU A 49 -0.57 -11.01 2.26
CA LEU A 49 -0.34 -11.39 3.66
C LEU A 49 1.10 -11.08 4.12
N PRO A 50 2.18 -11.44 3.38
CA PRO A 50 3.54 -11.03 3.75
C PRO A 50 3.73 -9.52 3.71
N LEU A 51 3.09 -8.81 2.78
CA LEU A 51 3.14 -7.34 2.73
C LEU A 51 2.48 -6.72 3.95
N PHE A 52 1.35 -7.25 4.40
CA PHE A 52 0.67 -6.82 5.61
C PHE A 52 1.53 -7.03 6.86
N ILE A 53 2.12 -8.22 7.02
CA ILE A 53 3.03 -8.52 8.13
C ILE A 53 4.25 -7.60 8.10
N CYS A 54 4.85 -7.39 6.93
CA CYS A 54 6.00 -6.49 6.76
C CYS A 54 5.63 -5.03 7.06
N LEU A 55 4.44 -4.55 6.68
CA LEU A 55 3.94 -3.21 7.00
C LEU A 55 3.78 -3.03 8.52
N ILE A 56 3.22 -4.01 9.21
CA ILE A 56 3.11 -4.03 10.68
C ILE A 56 4.51 -4.04 11.30
N GLY A 57 5.39 -4.93 10.85
CA GLY A 57 6.78 -4.99 11.29
C GLY A 57 7.52 -3.67 11.08
N GLN A 58 7.25 -2.98 9.98
CA GLN A 58 7.84 -1.67 9.69
C GLN A 58 7.31 -0.58 10.62
N PHE A 59 6.02 -0.61 10.97
CA PHE A 59 5.42 0.32 11.92
C PHE A 59 6.08 0.24 13.32
N PHE A 60 6.39 -0.97 13.79
CA PHE A 60 7.05 -1.18 15.07
C PHE A 60 8.58 -1.01 15.03
N TRP A 61 9.26 -1.61 14.05
CA TRP A 61 10.72 -1.66 14.02
C TRP A 61 11.39 -0.48 13.30
N LYS A 62 10.66 0.26 12.45
CA LYS A 62 11.17 1.45 11.76
C LYS A 62 12.52 1.24 11.05
N LYS A 63 12.73 0.06 10.47
CA LYS A 63 14.01 -0.34 9.83
C LYS A 63 14.07 0.17 8.39
N LYS A 64 15.22 0.74 7.98
CA LYS A 64 15.43 1.21 6.60
C LYS A 64 15.37 0.06 5.58
N SER A 65 16.03 -1.06 5.87
CA SER A 65 16.08 -2.22 4.97
C SER A 65 14.67 -2.74 4.64
N LEU A 66 13.83 -2.88 5.67
CA LEU A 66 12.45 -3.34 5.52
C LEU A 66 11.60 -2.30 4.75
N ALA A 67 11.79 -1.00 5.00
CA ALA A 67 11.14 0.08 4.22
C ALA A 67 11.49 0.02 2.72
N THR A 68 12.76 -0.21 2.38
CA THR A 68 13.19 -0.32 0.98
C THR A 68 12.56 -1.55 0.32
N ILE A 69 12.59 -2.70 0.99
CA ILE A 69 11.99 -3.94 0.49
C ILE A 69 10.48 -3.78 0.28
N LEU A 70 9.77 -3.09 1.19
CA LEU A 70 8.34 -2.80 1.08
C LEU A 70 8.00 -1.78 -0.01
N SER A 71 8.87 -0.81 -0.26
CA SER A 71 8.62 0.27 -1.22
C SER A 71 8.45 -0.24 -2.66
N ILE A 72 9.16 -1.30 -3.02
CA ILE A 72 9.12 -1.92 -4.35
C ILE A 72 7.74 -2.55 -4.64
N PRO A 73 7.25 -3.54 -3.87
CA PRO A 73 5.95 -4.16 -4.11
C PRO A 73 4.79 -3.17 -3.92
N LEU A 74 4.86 -2.27 -2.93
CA LEU A 74 3.84 -1.22 -2.77
C LEU A 74 3.80 -0.26 -3.98
N GLY A 75 4.98 0.12 -4.48
CA GLY A 75 5.10 0.93 -5.69
C GLY A 75 4.52 0.22 -6.91
N LEU A 76 4.85 -1.06 -7.10
CA LEU A 76 4.35 -1.86 -8.21
C LEU A 76 2.82 -2.00 -8.16
N SER A 77 2.25 -2.34 -7.00
CA SER A 77 0.80 -2.41 -6.81
C SER A 77 0.11 -1.08 -7.11
N SER A 78 0.70 0.04 -6.69
CA SER A 78 0.14 1.38 -6.93
C SER A 78 0.18 1.75 -8.42
N VAL A 79 1.23 1.36 -9.15
CA VAL A 79 1.32 1.53 -10.61
C VAL A 79 0.25 0.71 -11.32
N ILE A 80 0.02 -0.54 -10.90
CA ILE A 80 -1.06 -1.38 -11.45
C ILE A 80 -2.43 -0.70 -11.24
N THR A 81 -2.68 -0.13 -10.06
CA THR A 81 -3.91 0.63 -9.79
C THR A 81 -4.07 1.83 -10.73
N ILE A 82 -2.99 2.56 -11.03
CA ILE A 82 -3.02 3.66 -12.00
C ILE A 82 -3.39 3.16 -13.39
N PHE A 83 -2.81 2.04 -13.85
CA PHE A 83 -3.15 1.46 -15.15
C PHE A 83 -4.61 1.00 -15.23
N MET A 84 -5.11 0.34 -14.18
CA MET A 84 -6.52 -0.05 -14.09
C MET A 84 -7.47 1.15 -14.09
N ALA A 85 -7.10 2.20 -13.35
CA ALA A 85 -7.86 3.45 -13.31
C ALA A 85 -7.92 4.12 -14.69
N LEU A 86 -6.78 4.21 -15.40
CA LEU A 86 -6.74 4.73 -16.76
C LEU A 86 -7.62 3.90 -17.70
N TYR A 87 -7.51 2.57 -17.61
CA TYR A 87 -8.35 1.66 -18.39
C TYR A 87 -9.85 1.91 -18.13
N GLY A 88 -10.27 2.05 -16.87
CA GLY A 88 -11.65 2.36 -16.51
C GLY A 88 -12.14 3.72 -17.01
N ILE A 89 -11.29 4.75 -16.98
CA ILE A 89 -11.62 6.09 -17.49
C ILE A 89 -11.89 6.08 -19.00
N PHE A 90 -11.11 5.31 -19.77
CA PHE A 90 -11.22 5.27 -21.23
C PHE A 90 -12.26 4.28 -21.74
N ASN A 91 -12.45 3.14 -21.05
CA ASN A 91 -13.26 2.03 -21.57
C ASN A 91 -14.60 1.84 -20.85
N SER A 92 -14.88 2.56 -19.76
CA SER A 92 -16.11 2.34 -18.97
C SER A 92 -16.73 3.65 -18.47
N PRO A 93 -17.62 4.29 -19.26
CA PRO A 93 -18.26 5.55 -18.91
C PRO A 93 -19.01 5.50 -17.57
N SER A 94 -19.62 4.35 -17.24
CA SER A 94 -20.39 4.15 -16.02
C SER A 94 -19.54 4.18 -14.74
N TYR A 95 -18.26 3.82 -14.82
CA TYR A 95 -17.34 3.75 -13.68
C TYR A 95 -16.29 4.87 -13.71
N ARG A 96 -16.51 5.90 -14.55
CA ARG A 96 -15.52 6.94 -14.81
C ARG A 96 -15.14 7.72 -13.56
N THR A 97 -16.12 8.07 -12.72
CA THR A 97 -15.91 8.80 -11.46
C THR A 97 -15.08 7.98 -10.46
N GLU A 98 -15.40 6.70 -10.31
CA GLU A 98 -14.68 5.77 -9.43
C GLU A 98 -13.25 5.54 -9.94
N SER A 99 -13.09 5.45 -11.25
CA SER A 99 -11.79 5.30 -11.91
C SER A 99 -10.91 6.55 -11.73
N ILE A 100 -11.48 7.76 -11.80
CA ILE A 100 -10.76 9.01 -11.49
C ILE A 100 -10.33 9.03 -10.02
N ALA A 101 -11.19 8.61 -9.09
CA ALA A 101 -10.83 8.51 -7.68
C ALA A 101 -9.69 7.50 -7.45
N MET A 102 -9.76 6.32 -8.08
CA MET A 102 -8.68 5.33 -8.08
C MET A 102 -7.37 5.88 -8.66
N LEU A 103 -7.43 6.72 -9.70
CA LEU A 103 -6.25 7.35 -10.29
C LEU A 103 -5.55 8.28 -9.29
N ILE A 104 -6.32 9.11 -8.60
CA ILE A 104 -5.81 10.03 -7.57
C ILE A 104 -5.17 9.23 -6.44
N ILE A 105 -5.88 8.22 -5.93
CA ILE A 105 -5.41 7.35 -4.85
C ILE A 105 -4.12 6.61 -5.27
N GLY A 106 -4.11 6.00 -6.45
CA GLY A 106 -2.94 5.30 -7.00
C GLY A 106 -1.72 6.21 -7.12
N THR A 107 -1.91 7.44 -7.60
CA THR A 107 -0.83 8.44 -7.71
C THR A 107 -0.26 8.83 -6.34
N VAL A 108 -1.13 9.07 -5.35
CA VAL A 108 -0.71 9.37 -3.97
C VAL A 108 0.06 8.18 -3.37
N LEU A 109 -0.40 6.95 -3.60
CA LEU A 109 0.24 5.73 -3.11
C LEU A 109 1.63 5.49 -3.75
N VAL A 110 1.78 5.74 -5.06
CA VAL A 110 3.10 5.70 -5.73
C VAL A 110 4.06 6.69 -5.09
N LEU A 111 3.65 7.95 -4.93
CA LEU A 111 4.48 8.98 -4.31
C LEU A 111 4.84 8.64 -2.87
N ALA A 112 3.90 8.03 -2.15
CA ALA A 112 4.06 7.56 -0.78
C ALA A 112 5.06 6.40 -0.69
N ALA A 113 5.00 5.43 -1.61
CA ALA A 113 5.93 4.31 -1.70
C ALA A 113 7.36 4.77 -2.03
N LEU A 114 7.51 5.68 -3.00
CA LEU A 114 8.82 6.24 -3.38
C LEU A 114 9.48 7.03 -2.24
N LYS A 115 8.68 7.70 -1.39
CA LYS A 115 9.18 8.46 -0.23
C LYS A 115 9.42 7.61 1.02
N MET A 116 8.96 6.36 1.03
CA MET A 116 9.07 5.44 2.17
C MET A 116 10.54 5.18 2.60
N PRO A 117 11.50 4.84 1.72
CA PRO A 117 12.89 4.61 2.14
C PRO A 117 13.58 5.87 2.68
N PHE A 118 13.30 7.04 2.09
CA PHE A 118 13.86 8.33 2.52
C PHE A 118 13.34 8.79 3.89
N LYS A 119 12.14 8.35 4.29
CA LYS A 119 11.59 8.63 5.63
C LYS A 119 12.46 8.03 6.75
N TYR A 120 13.11 6.91 6.48
CA TYR A 120 13.87 6.12 7.45
C TYR A 120 15.39 6.35 7.38
N ASP A 121 15.85 7.25 6.53
CA ASP A 121 17.27 7.58 6.36
C ASP A 121 17.82 8.51 7.46
N VAL A 122 16.95 9.17 8.23
CA VAL A 122 17.35 10.22 9.20
C VAL A 122 17.77 9.65 10.57
N ASN A 123 17.54 8.37 10.85
CA ASN A 123 17.88 7.77 12.14
C ASN A 123 19.33 7.26 12.27
N LYS A 124 20.23 7.59 11.32
CA LYS A 124 21.65 7.24 11.41
C LYS A 124 22.59 8.33 11.91
N VAL A 125 22.10 9.53 12.26
CA VAL A 125 22.98 10.60 12.82
C VAL A 125 22.87 10.74 14.34
N HIS A 126 22.06 9.90 15.03
CA HIS A 126 22.01 9.88 16.50
C HIS A 126 22.35 8.50 17.10
N VAL A 127 23.29 7.81 16.47
CA VAL A 127 24.13 6.83 17.16
C VAL A 127 25.57 7.34 17.03
N GLU A 128 25.82 8.53 17.57
CA GLU A 128 27.18 8.98 17.90
C GLU A 128 27.27 9.17 19.41
N SER A 129 28.44 8.77 19.91
CA SER A 129 28.94 8.64 21.29
C SER A 129 28.39 7.50 22.13
#